data_AF-A0A4Y9PPK7-F1
#
_entry.id   AF-A0A4Y9PPK7-F1
#
_cell.length_a   1.000
_cell.length_b   1.000
_cell.length_c   1.000
_cell.angle_alpha   90.00
_cell.angle_beta   90.00
_cell.angle_gamma   90.00
#
_symmetry.space_group_name_H-M   'P 1'
#
loop_
_entity.id
_entity.type
_entity.pdbx_description
1 polymer ?
#
loop_
_entity_poly.entity_id
_entity_poly.type
_entity_poly.pdbx_seq_one_letter_code
_entity_poly.pdbx_strand_id
1 'polypeptide(L)' 'MADPITSRDVAKITGATQSTVNRWVKAGLLKPIFEMPGYRGARLFDPDDVQQLARERANA' A
#
# COMPACT_ATOMS: atom_id res chain seq x y z
N MET A 1 -13.49 -6.90 8.13
CA MET A 1 -12.02 -7.02 8.18
C MET A 1 -11.61 -7.90 7.01
N ALA A 2 -11.13 -7.27 5.95
CA ALA A 2 -10.53 -7.98 4.82
C ALA A 2 -9.10 -8.39 5.18
N ASP A 3 -8.60 -9.45 4.56
CA ASP A 3 -7.23 -9.92 4.82
C ASP A 3 -6.20 -8.85 4.44
N PRO A 4 -5.15 -8.62 5.25
CA PRO A 4 -4.09 -7.67 4.93
C PRO A 4 -3.44 -7.97 3.59
N ILE A 5 -3.22 -6.93 2.79
CA ILE A 5 -2.66 -7.06 1.44
C ILE A 5 -1.20 -6.60 1.39
N THR A 6 -0.43 -7.14 0.45
CA THR A 6 0.99 -6.81 0.32
C THR A 6 1.23 -5.56 -0.54
N SER A 7 2.43 -4.97 -0.48
CA SER A 7 2.83 -3.89 -1.41
C SER A 7 2.63 -4.24 -2.89
N ARG A 8 2.71 -5.53 -3.26
CA ARG A 8 2.46 -5.99 -4.63
C ARG A 8 0.98 -5.88 -4.99
N ASP A 9 0.11 -6.21 -4.05
CA ASP A 9 -1.34 -6.13 -4.27
C ASP A 9 -1.80 -4.68 -4.29
N VAL A 10 -1.23 -3.83 -3.43
CA VAL A 10 -1.41 -2.37 -3.49
C VAL A 10 -1.09 -1.85 -4.89
N ALA A 11 0.09 -2.19 -5.42
CA ALA A 11 0.51 -1.78 -6.75
C ALA A 11 -0.49 -2.20 -7.85
N LYS A 12 -1.04 -3.42 -7.76
CA LYS A 12 -2.08 -3.90 -8.69
C LYS A 12 -3.38 -3.12 -8.58
N ILE A 13 -3.85 -2.87 -7.35
CA ILE A 13 -5.13 -2.18 -7.09
C ILE A 13 -5.05 -0.72 -7.53
N THR A 14 -3.96 -0.03 -7.20
CA THR A 14 -3.81 1.40 -7.52
C THR A 14 -3.27 1.65 -8.94
N GLY A 15 -2.93 0.60 -9.69
CA GLY A 15 -2.24 0.70 -10.99
C GLY A 15 -0.84 1.30 -10.92
N ALA A 16 -0.25 1.39 -9.72
CA ALA A 16 1.05 2.02 -9.49
C ALA A 16 2.19 1.00 -9.52
N THR A 17 3.43 1.48 -9.64
CA THR A 17 4.61 0.62 -9.47
C THR A 17 4.93 0.41 -7.99
N GLN A 18 5.65 -0.67 -7.66
CA GLN A 18 6.12 -0.90 -6.27
C GLN A 18 7.03 0.23 -5.75
N SER A 19 7.79 0.90 -6.64
CA SER A 19 8.60 2.06 -6.26
C SER A 19 7.74 3.25 -5.86
N THR A 20 6.61 3.47 -6.53
CA THR A 20 5.62 4.49 -6.15
C THR A 20 4.95 4.15 -4.82
N VAL A 21 4.57 2.90 -4.59
CA VAL A 21 4.03 2.45 -3.30
C VAL A 21 5.05 2.70 -2.17
N ASN A 22 6.31 2.35 -2.36
CA ASN A 22 7.38 2.64 -1.39
C ASN A 22 7.55 4.15 -1.14
N ARG A 23 7.41 4.98 -2.19
CA ARG A 23 7.44 6.44 -2.04
C ARG A 23 6.27 6.95 -1.23
N TRP A 24 5.06 6.42 -1.44
CA TRP A 24 3.88 6.78 -0.64
C TRP A 24 4.05 6.43 0.83
N VAL A 25 4.60 5.25 1.12
CA VAL A 25 4.95 4.85 2.48
C VAL A 25 5.97 5.81 3.09
N LYS A 26 7.05 6.11 2.37
CA LYS A 26 8.07 7.07 2.82
C LYS A 26 7.52 8.49 3.02
N ALA A 27 6.53 8.89 2.22
CA ALA A 27 5.85 10.18 2.32
C ALA A 27 4.74 10.21 3.39
N GLY A 28 4.42 9.07 4.02
CA GLY A 28 3.35 8.95 5.01
C GLY A 28 1.93 8.95 4.42
N LEU A 29 1.81 8.84 3.09
CA LEU A 29 0.54 8.80 2.36
C LEU A 29 -0.14 7.42 2.41
N LEU A 30 0.64 6.38 2.69
CA LEU A 30 0.14 5.03 2.89
C LEU A 30 0.83 4.42 4.10
N LYS A 31 0.07 3.96 5.08
CA LYS A 31 0.62 3.38 6.32
C LYS A 31 0.47 1.86 6.30
N PRO A 32 1.56 1.10 6.44
CA PRO A 32 1.46 -0.33 6.64
C PRO A 32 0.91 -0.64 8.04
N ILE A 33 0.00 -1.60 8.11
CA ILE A 33 -0.53 -2.12 9.38
C ILE A 33 0.47 -3.04 10.08
N PHE A 34 1.33 -3.69 9.30
CA PHE A 34 2.36 -4.58 9.82
C PHE A 34 3.59 -4.55 8.91
N GLU A 35 4.76 -4.47 9.52
CA GLU A 35 6.04 -4.61 8.84
C GLU A 35 6.75 -5.84 9.40
N MET A 36 6.97 -6.85 8.56
CA MET A 36 7.76 -8.01 8.97
C MET A 36 9.22 -7.60 9.20
N PRO A 37 9.88 -8.06 10.27
CA PRO A 37 11.29 -7.80 10.48
C PRO A 37 12.15 -8.49 9.40
N GLY A 38 13.12 -7.75 8.84
CA GLY A 38 14.09 -8.26 7.87
C GLY A 38 14.29 -7.34 6.67
N TYR A 39 15.41 -7.53 5.95
CA TYR A 39 15.78 -6.69 4.78
C TYR A 39 14.72 -6.69 3.66
N ARG A 40 13.94 -7.78 3.54
CA ARG A 40 12.82 -7.94 2.60
C ARG A 40 11.46 -8.04 3.32
N GLY A 41 11.37 -7.53 4.54
CA GLY A 41 10.15 -7.53 5.32
C GLY A 41 8.94 -7.12 4.48
N ALA A 42 7.97 -8.01 4.34
CA ALA A 42 6.73 -7.68 3.66
C ALA A 42 5.98 -6.63 4.49
N ARG A 43 5.57 -5.55 3.82
CA ARG A 43 4.61 -4.59 4.37
C ARG A 43 3.22 -5.06 4.04
N LEU A 44 2.40 -5.17 5.07
CA LEU A 44 0.98 -5.44 4.96
C LEU A 44 0.21 -4.14 5.12
N PHE A 45 -0.84 -3.98 4.32
CA PHE A 45 -1.70 -2.80 4.29
C PHE A 45 -3.14 -3.21 4.49
N ASP A 46 -3.92 -2.29 5.05
CA ASP A 46 -5.37 -2.43 5.09
C ASP A 46 -5.93 -2.27 3.66
N PRO A 47 -6.71 -3.24 3.16
CA PRO A 47 -7.36 -3.12 1.85
C PRO A 47 -8.26 -1.89 1.73
N ASP A 48 -8.95 -1.49 2.80
CA ASP A 48 -9.90 -0.37 2.78
C ASP A 48 -9.16 0.97 2.61
N ASP A 49 -8.02 1.15 3.29
CA ASP A 49 -7.15 2.31 3.14
C ASP A 49 -6.59 2.42 1.71
N VAL A 50 -6.22 1.28 1.12
CA VAL A 50 -5.66 1.23 -0.24
C VAL A 50 -6.73 1.55 -1.27
N GLN A 51 -7.95 1.05 -1.11
CA GLN A 51 -9.10 1.40 -1.96
C GLN A 51 -9.45 2.87 -1.84
N GLN A 52 -9.40 3.43 -0.63
CA GLN A 52 -9.61 4.86 -0.41
C GLN A 52 -8.56 5.70 -1.15
N LEU A 53 -7.29 5.36 -1.00
CA LEU A 53 -6.19 6.02 -1.71
C LEU A 53 -6.34 5.90 -3.23
N ALA A 54 -6.77 4.74 -3.74
CA ALA A 54 -7.02 4.54 -5.17
C ALA A 54 -8.13 5.47 -5.69
N ARG A 55 -9.23 5.59 -4.94
CA ARG A 55 -10.35 6.50 -5.28
C ARG A 55 -9.93 7.96 -5.28
N GLU A 56 -9.18 8.40 -4.26
CA GLU A 56 -8.67 9.77 -4.17
C GLU A 56 -7.76 10.12 -5.34
N ARG A 57 -6.92 9.17 -5.76
CA ARG A 57 -5.98 9.33 -6.89
C ARG A 57 -6.64 9.25 -8.26
N ALA A 58 -7.73 8.51 -8.41
CA ALA A 58 -8.47 8.43 -9.67
C ALA A 58 -9.27 9.72 -9.96
N ASN A 59 -9.58 10.50 -8.91
CA ASN A 59 -10.34 11.75 -9.00
C ASN A 59 -9.46 13.01 -9.06
N ALA A 60 -8.14 12.86 -9.12
CA ALA A 60 -7.14 13.94 -9.17
C ALA A 60 -6.45 13.98 -10.54
#